data_AF-A0A8T1V5W2-F1
#
_entry.id   AF-A0A8T1V5W2-F1
#
_cell.length_a   1.000
_cell.length_b   1.000
_cell.length_c   1.000
_cell.angle_alpha   90.00
_cell.angle_beta   90.00
_cell.angle_gamma   90.00
#
_symmetry.space_group_name_H-M   'P 1'
#
loop_
_entity.id
_entity.type
_entity.pdbx_description
1 polymer ?
#
loop_
_entity_poly.entity_id
_entity_poly.type
_entity_poly.pdbx_seq_one_letter_code
_entity_poly.pdbx_strand_id
1 'polypeptide(L)'
;MEDKSPVNKSFDELQQELETEILELFGRVNCNAFSLANQVTNEVVGLGLFPEGALFNHDCDPNCVVSFCGQQMQVRTVRDVEAGEELTVSYIELLQPTHARREELKNSYFFECACARCQDAIQEEGVQEDWFLDGLECGECEASGVGGVVREIHRR
;
A
#
# COMPACT_ATOMS: atom_id res chain seq x y z
N MET A 1 -5.15 -36.00 18.96
CA MET A 1 -6.56 -36.34 18.66
C MET A 1 -7.39 -35.24 19.26
N GLU A 2 -7.80 -34.27 18.45
CA GLU A 2 -8.77 -33.27 18.89
C GLU A 2 -10.10 -33.97 19.12
N ASP A 3 -10.69 -33.72 20.28
CA ASP A 3 -12.00 -34.21 20.68
C ASP A 3 -13.06 -33.62 19.73
N LYS A 4 -13.62 -34.47 18.86
CA LYS A 4 -14.71 -34.13 17.92
C LYS A 4 -16.09 -34.49 18.48
N SER A 5 -16.26 -34.52 19.81
CA SER A 5 -17.59 -34.61 20.39
C SER A 5 -18.42 -33.38 19.99
N PRO A 6 -19.67 -33.54 19.55
CA PRO A 6 -20.49 -32.41 19.13
C PRO A 6 -20.79 -31.54 20.34
N VAL A 7 -20.17 -30.36 20.39
CA VAL A 7 -20.51 -29.32 21.36
C VAL A 7 -21.92 -28.85 21.01
N ASN A 8 -22.88 -29.16 21.89
CA ASN A 8 -24.27 -28.79 21.70
C ASN A 8 -24.43 -27.31 22.10
N LYS A 9 -24.10 -26.42 21.17
CA LYS A 9 -24.18 -24.97 21.36
C LYS A 9 -25.64 -24.52 21.33
N SER A 10 -25.99 -23.56 22.19
CA SER A 10 -27.28 -22.88 22.15
C SER A 10 -27.42 -22.08 20.86
N PHE A 11 -28.67 -21.77 20.49
CA PHE A 11 -28.94 -20.91 19.33
C PHE A 11 -28.24 -19.54 19.45
N ASP A 12 -28.25 -18.96 20.65
CA ASP A 12 -27.62 -17.66 20.91
C ASP A 12 -26.09 -17.71 20.74
N GLU A 13 -25.44 -18.79 21.20
CA GLU A 13 -24.00 -19.01 20.99
C GLU A 13 -23.66 -19.19 19.52
N LEU A 14 -24.46 -19.96 18.77
CA LEU A 14 -24.28 -20.12 17.32
C LEU A 14 -24.47 -18.80 16.57
N GLN A 15 -25.42 -17.97 17.00
CA GLN A 15 -25.66 -16.66 16.41
C GLN A 15 -24.46 -15.73 16.67
N GLN A 16 -23.95 -15.68 17.90
CA GLN A 16 -22.81 -14.83 18.25
C GLN A 16 -21.52 -15.26 17.54
N GLU A 17 -21.30 -16.56 17.39
CA GLU A 17 -20.18 -17.10 16.61
C GLU A 17 -20.26 -16.72 15.14
N LEU A 18 -21.45 -16.85 14.54
CA LEU A 18 -21.67 -16.46 13.15
C LEU A 18 -21.45 -14.95 12.94
N GLU A 19 -21.93 -14.11 13.86
CA GLU A 19 -21.68 -12.66 13.81
C GLU A 19 -20.18 -12.34 13.86
N THR A 20 -19.43 -13.03 14.72
CA THR A 20 -17.98 -12.87 14.82
C THR A 20 -17.27 -13.30 13.55
N GLU A 21 -17.62 -14.48 13.01
CA GLU A 21 -17.04 -15.01 11.78
C GLU A 21 -17.28 -14.08 10.59
N ILE A 22 -18.49 -13.54 10.46
CA ILE A 22 -18.83 -12.58 9.40
C ILE A 22 -17.95 -11.32 9.53
N LEU A 23 -17.82 -10.76 10.73
CA LEU A 23 -16.99 -9.57 10.97
C LEU A 23 -15.52 -9.82 10.63
N GLU A 24 -14.98 -10.98 11.00
CA GLU A 24 -13.62 -11.37 10.64
C GLU A 24 -13.43 -11.48 9.13
N LEU A 25 -14.39 -12.08 8.42
CA LEU A 25 -14.36 -12.19 6.97
C LEU A 25 -14.38 -10.82 6.31
N PHE A 26 -15.22 -9.88 6.77
CA PHE A 26 -15.22 -8.51 6.29
C PHE A 26 -13.87 -7.82 6.53
N GLY A 27 -13.27 -8.02 7.71
CA GLY A 27 -11.92 -7.51 8.01
C GLY A 27 -10.87 -8.05 7.05
N ARG A 28 -10.89 -9.36 6.77
CA ARG A 28 -9.98 -9.99 5.80
C ARG A 28 -10.18 -9.43 4.40
N VAL A 29 -11.42 -9.26 3.94
CA VAL A 29 -11.70 -8.69 2.62
C VAL A 29 -11.22 -7.24 2.55
N ASN A 30 -11.54 -6.41 3.54
CA ASN A 30 -11.15 -4.99 3.55
C ASN A 30 -9.64 -4.77 3.53
N CYS A 31 -8.88 -5.61 4.23
CA CYS A 31 -7.43 -5.44 4.32
C CYS A 31 -6.63 -6.17 3.24
N ASN A 32 -7.22 -7.13 2.51
CA ASN A 32 -6.47 -8.02 1.61
C ASN A 32 -7.03 -8.10 0.18
N ALA A 33 -8.15 -7.41 -0.10
CA ALA A 33 -8.68 -7.35 -1.45
C ALA A 33 -7.93 -6.33 -2.31
N PHE A 34 -7.82 -6.64 -3.60
CA PHE A 34 -7.20 -5.79 -4.60
C PHE A 34 -8.25 -5.23 -5.55
N SER A 35 -8.16 -3.93 -5.84
CA SER A 35 -8.96 -3.29 -6.87
C SER A 35 -8.53 -3.80 -8.25
N LEU A 36 -9.46 -4.43 -8.96
CA LEU A 36 -9.28 -4.82 -10.36
C LEU A 36 -9.59 -3.61 -11.24
N ALA A 37 -8.62 -3.19 -12.05
CA ALA A 37 -8.78 -2.08 -12.96
C ALA A 37 -8.95 -2.55 -14.41
N ASN A 38 -9.76 -1.81 -15.18
CA ASN A 38 -9.84 -1.96 -16.62
C ASN A 38 -8.48 -1.57 -17.25
N GLN A 39 -7.91 -2.44 -18.08
CA GLN A 39 -6.59 -2.20 -18.69
C GLN A 39 -6.52 -0.98 -19.61
N VAL A 40 -7.66 -0.50 -20.11
CA VAL A 40 -7.74 0.63 -21.05
C VAL A 40 -8.10 1.92 -20.32
N THR A 41 -9.12 1.89 -19.46
CA THR A 41 -9.62 3.11 -18.78
C THR A 41 -8.98 3.35 -17.42
N ASN A 42 -8.29 2.35 -16.85
CA ASN A 42 -7.79 2.33 -15.48
C ASN A 42 -8.87 2.49 -14.39
N GLU A 43 -10.15 2.36 -14.76
CA GLU A 43 -11.26 2.43 -13.82
C GLU A 43 -11.40 1.12 -13.05
N VAL A 44 -11.75 1.22 -11.77
CA VAL A 44 -12.00 0.05 -10.93
C VAL A 44 -13.30 -0.63 -11.38
N VAL A 45 -13.20 -1.90 -11.74
CA VAL A 45 -14.32 -2.73 -12.22
C VAL A 45 -14.77 -3.76 -11.18
N GLY A 46 -13.99 -3.97 -10.11
CA GLY A 46 -14.33 -4.90 -9.04
C GLY A 46 -13.20 -5.12 -8.04
N LEU A 47 -13.40 -6.09 -7.16
CA LEU A 47 -12.42 -6.53 -6.16
C LEU A 47 -12.03 -7.98 -6.41
N GLY A 48 -10.76 -8.30 -6.20
CA GLY A 48 -10.23 -9.66 -6.26
C GLY A 48 -9.47 -10.02 -4.98
N LEU A 49 -9.61 -11.28 -4.55
CA LEU A 49 -8.85 -11.83 -3.44
C LEU A 49 -7.71 -12.69 -3.99
N PHE A 50 -6.48 -12.30 -3.69
CA PHE A 50 -5.26 -12.98 -4.12
C PHE A 50 -4.41 -13.26 -2.89
N PRO A 51 -4.57 -14.42 -2.23
CA PRO A 51 -3.89 -14.73 -0.97
C PRO A 51 -2.37 -14.55 -1.03
N GLU A 52 -1.73 -14.95 -2.13
CA GLU A 52 -0.29 -14.78 -2.33
C GLU A 52 0.09 -13.31 -2.56
N GLY A 53 -0.78 -12.54 -3.24
CA GLY A 53 -0.60 -11.11 -3.44
C GLY A 53 -0.76 -10.31 -2.14
N ALA A 54 -1.64 -10.75 -1.25
CA ALA A 54 -1.88 -10.12 0.05
C ALA A 54 -0.70 -10.23 1.03
N LEU A 55 0.32 -11.02 0.71
CA LEU A 55 1.54 -11.13 1.53
C LEU A 55 2.53 -9.98 1.31
N PHE A 56 2.42 -9.23 0.20
CA PHE A 56 3.31 -8.12 -0.08
C PHE A 56 3.01 -6.96 0.87
N ASN A 57 4.01 -6.47 1.59
CA ASN A 57 3.88 -5.30 2.44
C ASN A 57 3.88 -4.00 1.63
N HIS A 58 3.43 -2.93 2.28
CA HIS A 58 3.41 -1.59 1.72
C HIS A 58 4.77 -0.89 1.78
N ASP A 59 5.14 -0.21 0.70
CA ASP A 59 6.13 0.88 0.72
C ASP A 59 5.63 2.06 -0.14
N CYS A 60 5.97 3.31 0.23
CA CYS A 60 5.67 4.50 -0.57
C CYS A 60 6.69 4.73 -1.70
N ASP A 61 7.78 3.97 -1.73
CA ASP A 61 8.73 3.81 -2.84
C ASP A 61 8.89 2.30 -3.15
N PRO A 62 7.83 1.65 -3.66
CA PRO A 62 7.79 0.20 -3.79
C PRO A 62 8.73 -0.31 -4.88
N ASN A 63 9.27 -1.51 -4.70
CA ASN A 63 10.08 -2.17 -5.73
C ASN A 63 9.30 -3.06 -6.68
N CYS A 64 8.00 -3.28 -6.41
CA CYS A 64 7.11 -4.03 -7.27
C CYS A 64 5.82 -3.26 -7.60
N VAL A 65 5.26 -3.56 -8.77
CA VAL A 65 3.95 -3.10 -9.21
C VAL A 65 3.03 -4.29 -9.47
N VAL A 66 1.76 -4.14 -9.06
CA VAL A 66 0.69 -5.09 -9.36
C VAL A 66 -0.03 -4.66 -10.62
N SER A 67 -0.24 -5.59 -11.53
CA SER A 67 -1.12 -5.42 -12.69
C SER A 67 -1.96 -6.69 -12.90
N PHE A 68 -2.98 -6.59 -13.73
CA PHE A 68 -3.91 -7.70 -13.98
C PHE A 68 -4.00 -8.01 -15.46
N CYS A 69 -4.00 -9.30 -15.81
CA CYS A 69 -4.32 -9.81 -17.14
C CYS A 69 -5.59 -10.65 -17.03
N GLY A 70 -6.74 -10.03 -17.28
CA GLY A 70 -8.03 -10.62 -16.93
C GLY A 70 -8.12 -10.83 -15.41
N GLN A 71 -8.31 -12.08 -14.98
CA GLN A 71 -8.39 -12.45 -13.56
C GLN A 71 -7.02 -12.84 -12.96
N GLN A 72 -5.95 -12.83 -13.76
CA GLN A 72 -4.62 -13.19 -13.29
C GLN A 72 -3.88 -11.97 -12.77
N MET A 73 -3.51 -11.98 -11.48
CA MET A 73 -2.59 -11.01 -10.90
C MET A 73 -1.17 -11.26 -11.42
N GLN A 74 -0.48 -10.18 -11.78
CA GLN A 74 0.92 -10.16 -12.16
C GLN A 74 1.66 -9.15 -11.30
N VAL A 75 2.73 -9.59 -10.64
CA VAL A 75 3.64 -8.72 -9.88
C VAL A 75 4.94 -8.62 -10.65
N ARG A 76 5.42 -7.39 -10.88
CA ARG A 76 6.64 -7.12 -11.63
C ARG A 76 7.51 -6.17 -10.84
N THR A 77 8.82 -6.44 -10.82
CA THR A 77 9.77 -5.49 -10.25
C THR A 77 9.86 -4.25 -11.15
N VAL A 78 9.98 -3.07 -10.54
CA VAL A 78 10.15 -1.78 -11.24
C VAL A 78 11.56 -1.23 -11.13
N ARG A 79 12.42 -1.92 -10.37
CA ARG A 79 13.85 -1.68 -10.25
C ARG A 79 14.58 -3.00 -9.98
N ASP A 80 15.91 -2.96 -9.99
CA ASP A 80 16.72 -4.08 -9.53
C ASP A 80 16.47 -4.31 -8.02
N VAL A 81 16.42 -5.59 -7.64
CA VAL A 81 16.14 -6.07 -6.28
C VAL A 81 17.23 -7.05 -5.88
N GLU A 82 17.85 -6.82 -4.73
CA GLU A 82 18.92 -7.68 -4.24
C GLU A 82 18.39 -8.96 -3.59
N ALA A 83 19.21 -10.01 -3.55
CA ALA A 83 18.82 -11.25 -2.89
C ALA A 83 18.62 -11.03 -1.38
N GLY A 84 17.41 -11.32 -0.89
CA GLY A 84 17.03 -11.12 0.52
C GLY A 84 16.39 -9.75 0.80
N GLU A 85 16.31 -8.86 -0.19
CA GLU A 85 15.50 -7.65 -0.10
C GLU A 85 14.01 -8.00 -0.11
N GLU A 86 13.22 -7.32 0.71
CA GLU A 86 11.78 -7.49 0.76
C GLU A 86 11.10 -6.96 -0.51
N LEU A 87 10.13 -7.70 -1.04
CA LEU A 87 9.31 -7.22 -2.15
C LEU A 87 8.10 -6.46 -1.62
N THR A 88 7.92 -5.22 -2.06
CA THR A 88 6.88 -4.32 -1.58
C THR A 88 6.06 -3.72 -2.72
N VAL A 89 4.80 -3.41 -2.45
CA VAL A 89 3.86 -2.77 -3.39
C VAL A 89 3.26 -1.52 -2.76
N SER A 90 2.66 -0.63 -3.54
CA SER A 90 1.85 0.44 -2.95
C SER A 90 0.43 -0.05 -2.68
N TYR A 91 -0.13 0.31 -1.52
CA TYR A 91 -1.53 0.03 -1.17
C TYR A 91 -2.45 1.21 -1.51
N ILE A 92 -1.86 2.37 -1.80
CA ILE A 92 -2.53 3.66 -1.93
C ILE A 92 -1.99 4.42 -3.15
N GLU A 93 -2.65 5.52 -3.51
CA GLU A 93 -2.11 6.45 -4.49
C GLU A 93 -0.85 7.14 -3.94
N LEU A 94 0.19 7.29 -4.77
CA LEU A 94 1.49 7.82 -4.36
C LEU A 94 1.66 9.31 -4.65
N LEU A 95 0.82 9.89 -5.52
CA LEU A 95 0.84 11.30 -5.92
C LEU A 95 0.13 12.20 -4.89
N GLN A 96 0.52 12.08 -3.62
CA GLN A 96 -0.01 12.87 -2.50
C GLN A 96 1.07 13.03 -1.41
N PRO A 97 1.02 14.09 -0.59
CA PRO A 97 2.05 14.37 0.42
C PRO A 97 2.10 13.32 1.53
N THR A 98 3.21 13.29 2.27
CA THR A 98 3.52 12.25 3.28
C THR A 98 2.43 12.12 4.36
N HIS A 99 1.88 13.23 4.86
CA HIS A 99 0.83 13.20 5.88
C HIS A 99 -0.44 12.51 5.37
N ALA A 100 -0.85 12.80 4.13
CA ALA A 100 -2.05 12.24 3.51
C ALA A 100 -1.90 10.72 3.30
N ARG A 101 -0.73 10.27 2.82
CA ARG A 101 -0.41 8.84 2.71
C ARG A 101 -0.51 8.12 4.06
N ARG A 102 0.09 8.69 5.11
CA ARG A 102 0.05 8.09 6.47
C ARG A 102 -1.37 8.04 7.03
N GLU A 103 -2.16 9.08 6.80
CA GLU A 103 -3.56 9.11 7.23
C GLU A 103 -4.39 8.03 6.53
N GLU A 104 -4.25 7.90 5.21
CA GLU A 104 -4.96 6.88 4.43
C GLU A 104 -4.60 5.45 4.86
N LEU A 105 -3.31 5.18 5.06
CA LEU A 105 -2.81 3.88 5.53
C LEU A 105 -3.28 3.57 6.95
N LYS A 106 -3.26 4.55 7.85
CA LYS A 106 -3.72 4.37 9.23
C LYS A 106 -5.21 4.09 9.29
N ASN A 107 -6.01 4.77 8.46
CA ASN A 107 -7.46 4.61 8.45
C ASN A 107 -7.91 3.30 7.77
N SER A 108 -7.18 2.84 6.75
CA SER A 108 -7.58 1.68 5.94
C SER A 108 -6.90 0.38 6.36
N TYR A 109 -5.64 0.45 6.82
CA TYR A 109 -4.79 -0.70 7.11
C TYR A 109 -4.22 -0.69 8.54
N PHE A 110 -4.56 0.32 9.35
CA PHE A 110 -4.29 0.36 10.79
C PHE A 110 -2.80 0.31 11.18
N PHE A 111 -1.91 0.82 10.31
CA PHE A 111 -0.48 0.97 10.61
C PHE A 111 0.04 2.37 10.22
N GLU A 112 1.20 2.73 10.74
CA GLU A 112 1.90 3.96 10.38
C GLU A 112 3.12 3.65 9.50
N CYS A 113 3.16 4.22 8.29
CA CYS A 113 4.25 3.95 7.35
C CYS A 113 5.55 4.63 7.78
N ALA A 114 6.61 3.82 7.86
CA ALA A 114 7.95 4.20 8.25
C ALA A 114 8.98 3.92 7.14
N CYS A 115 8.57 3.85 5.86
CA CYS A 115 9.50 3.70 4.74
C CYS A 115 10.43 4.92 4.59
N ALA A 116 11.51 4.76 3.81
CA ALA A 116 12.50 5.82 3.60
C ALA A 116 11.88 7.13 3.11
N ARG A 117 10.97 7.07 2.11
CA ARG A 117 10.27 8.27 1.58
C ARG A 117 9.46 9.00 2.66
N CYS A 118 8.79 8.26 3.56
CA CYS A 118 8.02 8.85 4.65
C CYS A 118 8.89 9.37 5.80
N GLN A 119 10.11 8.83 5.97
CA GLN A 119 11.08 9.31 6.96
C GLN A 119 11.85 10.55 6.48
N ASP A 120 12.13 10.62 5.17
CA ASP A 120 12.89 11.71 4.51
C ASP A 120 12.05 12.97 4.25
N ALA A 121 10.81 13.06 4.74
CA ALA A 121 9.99 14.27 4.61
C ALA A 121 10.65 15.45 5.34
N ILE A 122 10.85 16.56 4.62
CA ILE A 122 11.46 17.77 5.17
C ILE A 122 10.48 18.35 6.20
N GLN A 123 10.97 18.61 7.41
CA GLN A 123 10.19 19.20 8.49
C GLN A 123 10.55 20.68 8.61
N GLU A 124 10.04 21.51 7.71
CA GLU A 124 10.06 22.96 7.89
C GLU A 124 8.68 23.44 8.38
N GLU A 125 8.69 24.27 9.43
CA GLU A 125 7.56 24.98 10.06
C GLU A 125 6.14 24.51 9.69
N GLY A 126 5.79 23.27 10.07
CA GLY A 126 4.41 22.75 9.98
C GLY A 126 3.98 22.22 8.62
N VAL A 127 4.86 22.15 7.62
CA VAL A 127 4.62 21.54 6.31
C VAL A 127 5.44 20.26 6.20
N GLN A 128 4.78 19.12 6.02
CA GLN A 128 5.46 17.86 5.65
C GLN A 128 5.60 17.81 4.13
N GLU A 129 6.70 18.39 3.64
CA GLU A 129 7.08 18.36 2.23
C GLU A 129 7.52 16.93 1.83
N ASP A 130 7.12 16.52 0.64
CA ASP A 130 7.52 15.29 -0.02
C ASP A 130 8.42 15.65 -1.20
N TRP A 131 9.73 15.50 -1.00
CA TRP A 131 10.75 15.83 -2.01
C TRP A 131 10.51 15.15 -3.38
N PHE A 132 9.75 14.06 -3.42
CA PHE A 132 9.38 13.38 -4.67
C PHE A 132 8.37 14.19 -5.50
N LEU A 133 7.54 15.00 -4.85
CA LEU A 133 6.46 15.79 -5.45
C LEU A 133 6.79 17.29 -5.48
N ASP A 134 7.62 17.75 -4.55
CA ASP A 134 7.95 19.15 -4.40
C ASP A 134 9.09 19.56 -5.35
N GLY A 135 8.84 20.61 -6.14
CA GLY A 135 9.86 21.26 -6.96
C GLY A 135 10.57 22.33 -6.14
N LEU A 136 11.90 22.29 -6.07
CA LEU A 136 12.67 23.33 -5.40
C LEU A 136 13.06 24.42 -6.41
N GLU A 137 12.89 25.67 -6.01
CA GLU A 137 13.45 26.81 -6.74
C GLU A 137 14.84 27.12 -6.18
N CYS A 138 15.82 27.20 -7.07
CA CYS A 138 17.18 27.59 -6.74
C CYS A 138 17.24 29.09 -6.49
N GLY A 139 17.40 29.50 -5.22
CA GLY A 139 17.46 30.92 -4.84
C GLY A 139 18.69 31.69 -5.34
N GLU A 140 19.66 31.01 -5.94
CA GLU A 140 20.91 31.61 -6.45
C GLU A 140 20.96 31.72 -7.97
N CYS A 141 20.06 31.05 -8.69
CA CYS A 141 20.10 31.00 -10.15
C CYS A 141 18.85 31.59 -10.79
N GLU A 142 19.03 32.55 -11.71
CA GLU A 142 17.96 33.23 -12.46
C GLU A 142 17.21 32.31 -13.46
N ALA A 143 17.41 31.00 -13.38
CA ALA A 143 16.75 30.05 -14.25
C ALA A 143 15.29 29.87 -13.80
N SER A 144 14.34 30.26 -14.65
CA SER A 144 12.90 30.19 -14.42
C SER A 144 12.32 28.77 -14.46
N GLY A 145 12.97 27.81 -13.81
CA GLY A 145 12.59 26.40 -13.82
C GLY A 145 12.51 25.84 -12.40
N VAL A 146 11.37 25.24 -12.05
CA VAL A 146 11.25 24.31 -10.93
C VAL A 146 12.05 23.05 -11.29
N GLY A 147 13.16 22.83 -10.59
CA GLY A 147 13.96 21.61 -10.71
C GLY A 147 13.71 20.73 -9.49
N GLY A 148 13.30 19.48 -9.72
CA GLY A 148 13.36 18.47 -8.66
C GLY A 148 14.82 18.26 -8.23
N VAL A 149 15.05 17.91 -6.97
CA VAL A 149 16.40 17.61 -6.47
C VAL A 149 16.94 16.40 -7.23
N VAL A 150 17.90 16.62 -8.14
CA VAL A 150 18.75 15.54 -8.65
C VAL A 150 19.73 15.21 -7.52
N ARG A 151 19.32 14.35 -6.57
CA ARG A 151 20.34 13.59 -5.83
C ARG A 151 21.08 12.81 -6.90
N GLU A 152 22.42 12.89 -6.91
CA GLU A 152 23.23 12.06 -7.80
C GLU A 152 22.66 10.65 -7.77
N ILE A 153 22.17 10.19 -8.93
CA ILE A 153 21.81 8.79 -9.13
C ILE A 153 23.14 8.04 -8.99
N HIS A 154 23.51 7.71 -7.76
CA HIS A 154 24.44 6.64 -7.51
C HIS A 154 23.73 5.42 -8.06
N ARG A 155 24.03 5.09 -9.32
CA ARG A 155 23.78 3.77 -9.89
C ARG A 155 24.32 2.78 -8.86
N ARG A 156 23.42 2.17 -8.11
CA ARG A 156 23.70 0.92 -7.42
C ARG A 156 23.67 -0.18 -8.47
#